data_AF-A0A2S6G6N0-F1
#
_entry.id   AF-A0A2S6G6N0-F1
#
_cell.length_a   1.000
_cell.length_b   1.000
_cell.length_c   1.000
_cell.angle_alpha   90.00
_cell.angle_beta   90.00
_cell.angle_gamma   90.00
#
_symmetry.space_group_name_H-M   'P 1'
#
loop_
_entity.id
_entity.type
_entity.pdbx_description
1 polymer ?
#
loop_
_entity_poly.entity_id
_entity_poly.type
_entity_poly.pdbx_seq_one_letter_code
_entity_poly.pdbx_strand_id
1 'polypeptide(L)'
;MRITTSLLVTLMALTWPAAQARAENLDLLMSQVFEPGTADYIGYESIEREDIPESAAVERKYLIVDFRFTEKQPTGQQLQASIHEVCTALLKNRELIRSLSDSGYDMVSVAFDRRSQFDCL
;
A
#
# COMPACT_ATOMS: atom_id res chain seq x y z
N MET A 1 44.60 32.67 34.36
CA MET A 1 43.67 31.58 34.74
C MET A 1 42.25 32.02 34.45
N ARG A 2 41.63 31.52 33.37
CA ARG A 2 40.21 31.69 33.06
C ARG A 2 39.73 30.39 32.43
N ILE A 3 38.92 29.65 33.18
CA ILE A 3 38.32 28.38 32.78
C ILE A 3 37.00 28.74 32.12
N THR A 4 36.90 28.56 30.80
CA THR A 4 35.64 28.63 30.06
C THR A 4 35.16 27.22 29.79
N THR A 5 34.22 26.76 30.60
CA THR A 5 33.44 25.54 30.40
C THR A 5 32.46 25.74 29.25
N SER A 6 32.75 25.15 28.09
CA SER A 6 31.76 25.05 26.99
C SER A 6 30.91 23.81 27.20
N LEU A 7 29.61 24.03 27.40
CA LEU A 7 28.57 23.00 27.42
C LEU A 7 28.50 22.28 26.06
N LEU A 8 28.70 20.96 26.07
CA LEU A 8 28.30 20.06 24.99
C LEU A 8 26.78 19.83 25.11
N VAL A 9 26.01 20.36 24.16
CA VAL A 9 24.59 20.01 23.96
C VAL A 9 24.53 19.00 22.83
N THR A 10 24.49 17.71 23.19
CA THR A 10 24.27 16.61 22.25
C THR A 10 22.76 16.49 22.01
N LEU A 11 22.29 17.08 20.91
CA LEU A 11 20.90 16.91 20.46
C LEU A 11 20.77 15.52 19.83
N MET A 12 20.30 14.55 20.62
CA MET A 12 19.95 13.21 20.13
C MET A 12 18.57 13.32 19.47
N ALA A 13 18.55 13.48 18.15
CA ALA A 13 17.32 13.44 17.37
C ALA A 13 16.77 12.00 17.41
N LEU A 14 15.69 11.81 18.15
CA LEU A 14 14.90 10.59 18.15
C LEU A 14 14.26 10.43 16.76
N THR A 15 14.87 9.63 15.91
CA THR A 15 14.28 9.19 14.64
C THR A 15 13.09 8.29 14.95
N TRP A 16 11.90 8.74 14.55
CA TRP A 16 10.62 8.07 14.77
C TRP A 16 10.38 7.01 13.69
N PRO A 17 10.38 5.69 13.98
CA PRO A 17 10.10 4.67 12.99
C PRO A 17 8.62 4.27 13.08
N ALA A 18 7.68 5.19 12.79
CA ALA A 18 6.24 4.85 12.79
C ALA A 18 5.71 4.41 11.42
N ALA A 19 6.51 4.51 10.36
CA ALA A 19 6.07 4.17 9.00
C ALA A 19 6.19 2.67 8.66
N GLN A 20 7.09 1.92 9.33
CA GLN A 20 7.39 0.54 8.92
C GLN A 20 6.30 -0.48 9.29
N ALA A 21 5.66 -0.35 10.45
CA ALA A 21 4.68 -1.34 10.92
C ALA A 21 3.39 -1.42 10.08
N ARG A 22 3.08 -0.38 9.28
CA ARG A 22 1.86 -0.35 8.43
C ARG A 22 2.05 -1.03 7.08
N ALA A 23 3.25 -0.97 6.52
CA ALA A 23 3.59 -1.65 5.26
C ALA A 23 3.61 -3.18 5.45
N GLU A 24 4.19 -3.64 6.58
CA GLU A 24 4.35 -5.06 6.88
C GLU A 24 3.04 -5.86 6.90
N ASN A 25 1.90 -5.25 7.28
CA ASN A 25 0.61 -5.95 7.31
C ASN A 25 0.04 -6.17 5.90
N LEU A 26 0.16 -5.18 5.02
CA LEU A 26 -0.31 -5.28 3.65
C LEU A 26 0.53 -6.26 2.83
N ASP A 27 1.86 -6.13 2.89
CA ASP A 27 2.76 -7.03 2.15
C ASP A 27 2.57 -8.49 2.57
N LEU A 28 2.40 -8.74 3.88
CA LEU A 28 2.14 -10.06 4.41
C LEU A 28 0.77 -10.60 3.97
N LEU A 29 -0.27 -9.78 3.96
CA LEU A 29 -1.59 -10.18 3.49
C LEU A 29 -1.56 -10.51 1.99
N MET A 30 -0.96 -9.64 1.17
CA MET A 30 -0.98 -9.76 -0.29
C MET A 30 -0.11 -10.90 -0.80
N SER A 31 1.03 -11.18 -0.14
CA SER A 31 1.88 -12.34 -0.46
C SER A 31 1.21 -13.70 -0.23
N GLN A 32 0.08 -13.76 0.48
CA GLN A 32 -0.66 -14.98 0.80
C GLN A 32 -1.96 -15.12 0.02
N VAL A 33 -2.31 -14.16 -0.85
CA VAL A 33 -3.58 -14.20 -1.59
C VAL A 33 -3.63 -15.36 -2.58
N PHE A 34 -2.51 -15.64 -3.24
CA PHE A 34 -2.44 -16.67 -4.26
C PHE A 34 -1.53 -17.82 -3.84
N GLU A 35 -1.92 -19.03 -4.24
CA GLU A 35 -1.03 -20.19 -4.16
C GLU A 35 0.21 -19.99 -5.05
N PRO A 36 1.38 -20.49 -4.63
CA PRO A 36 2.61 -20.40 -5.41
C PRO A 36 2.43 -20.89 -6.86
N GLY A 37 2.90 -20.11 -7.83
CA GLY A 37 2.78 -20.42 -9.26
C GLY A 37 1.53 -19.88 -9.95
N THR A 38 0.61 -19.24 -9.22
CA THR A 38 -0.55 -18.55 -9.82
C THR A 38 -0.18 -17.12 -10.20
N ALA A 39 0.01 -16.26 -9.19
CA ALA A 39 0.44 -14.89 -9.37
C ALA A 39 1.29 -14.46 -8.17
N ASP A 40 2.42 -13.84 -8.48
CA ASP A 40 3.37 -13.36 -7.49
C ASP A 40 3.04 -11.92 -7.11
N TYR A 41 2.98 -11.67 -5.80
CA TYR A 41 2.88 -10.32 -5.28
C TYR A 41 4.19 -9.57 -5.50
N ILE A 42 4.11 -8.39 -6.11
CA ILE A 42 5.27 -7.55 -6.43
C ILE A 42 5.48 -6.46 -5.39
N GLY A 43 4.39 -5.88 -4.91
CA GLY A 43 4.42 -4.73 -4.01
C GLY A 43 3.17 -3.88 -4.15
N TYR A 44 3.23 -2.69 -3.57
CA TYR A 44 2.18 -1.68 -3.71
C TYR A 44 2.77 -0.30 -4.02
N GLU A 45 1.96 0.54 -4.65
CA GLU A 45 2.28 1.93 -4.94
C GLU A 45 1.20 2.85 -4.37
N SER A 46 1.63 3.94 -3.74
CA SER A 46 0.76 4.98 -3.22
C SER A 46 0.73 6.13 -4.21
N ILE A 47 -0.42 6.39 -4.81
CA ILE A 47 -0.58 7.47 -5.78
C ILE A 47 -1.32 8.63 -5.14
N GLU A 48 -0.76 9.83 -5.26
CA GLU A 48 -1.44 11.07 -4.88
C GLU A 48 -2.20 11.66 -6.07
N ARG A 49 -3.45 12.07 -5.82
CA ARG A 49 -4.35 12.72 -6.78
C ARG A 49 -4.12 14.22 -6.75
N GLU A 50 -3.25 14.68 -7.64
CA GLU A 50 -2.94 16.10 -7.82
C GLU A 50 -4.13 16.89 -8.39
N ASP A 51 -5.04 16.22 -9.11
CA ASP A 51 -6.25 16.79 -9.72
C ASP A 51 -7.33 17.19 -8.71
N ILE A 52 -7.25 16.69 -7.48
CA ILE A 52 -8.13 17.10 -6.39
C ILE A 52 -7.52 18.26 -5.62
N PRO A 53 -8.25 19.39 -5.46
CA PRO A 53 -7.78 20.53 -4.67
C PRO A 53 -7.49 20.13 -3.22
N GLU A 54 -6.46 20.72 -2.60
CA GLU A 54 -6.12 20.43 -1.19
C GLU A 54 -7.25 20.77 -0.21
N SER A 55 -8.13 21.69 -0.59
CA SER A 55 -9.29 22.11 0.19
C SER A 55 -10.49 21.16 0.09
N ALA A 56 -10.43 20.14 -0.76
CA ALA A 56 -11.52 19.19 -0.91
C ALA A 56 -11.64 18.31 0.34
N ALA A 57 -12.87 18.01 0.76
CA ALA A 57 -13.14 17.14 1.91
C ALA A 57 -12.93 15.64 1.60
N VAL A 58 -12.38 15.31 0.43
CA VAL A 58 -12.12 13.94 0.00
C VAL A 58 -10.62 13.70 0.06
N GLU A 59 -10.26 12.51 0.54
CA GLU A 59 -8.88 12.09 0.63
C GLU A 59 -8.25 11.96 -0.76
N ARG A 60 -6.95 12.21 -0.85
CA ARG A 60 -6.25 12.41 -2.13
C ARG A 60 -5.39 11.23 -2.55
N LYS A 61 -5.48 10.07 -1.90
CA LYS A 61 -4.59 8.95 -2.21
C LYS A 61 -5.36 7.71 -2.60
N TYR A 62 -4.82 6.99 -3.58
CA TYR A 62 -5.24 5.63 -3.85
C TYR A 62 -4.03 4.70 -3.88
N LEU A 63 -4.29 3.44 -3.54
CA LEU A 63 -3.27 2.42 -3.43
C LEU A 63 -3.40 1.46 -4.61
N ILE A 64 -2.30 1.18 -5.31
CA ILE A 64 -2.25 0.14 -6.34
C ILE A 64 -1.49 -1.05 -5.76
N VAL A 65 -2.12 -2.22 -5.71
CA VAL A 65 -1.47 -3.48 -5.33
C VAL A 65 -1.11 -4.25 -6.60
N ASP A 66 0.17 -4.60 -6.76
CA ASP A 66 0.71 -5.16 -7.99
C ASP A 66 1.00 -6.66 -7.87
N PHE A 67 0.49 -7.43 -8.82
CA PHE A 67 0.73 -8.87 -8.99
C PHE A 67 1.22 -9.18 -10.41
N ARG A 68 1.91 -10.31 -10.57
CA ARG A 68 2.33 -10.83 -11.88
C ARG A 68 1.98 -12.30 -12.00
N PHE A 69 1.26 -12.67 -13.05
CA PHE A 69 1.02 -14.08 -13.35
C PHE A 69 2.33 -14.77 -13.69
N THR A 70 2.59 -15.92 -13.05
CA THR A 70 3.85 -16.65 -13.18
C THR A 70 3.94 -17.41 -14.51
N GLU A 71 2.80 -17.83 -15.06
CA GLU A 71 2.75 -18.59 -16.32
C GLU A 71 2.16 -17.77 -17.48
N LYS A 72 0.95 -18.15 -17.92
CA LYS A 72 0.29 -17.61 -19.10
C LYS A 72 -0.68 -16.51 -18.69
N GLN A 73 -0.83 -15.52 -19.56
CA GLN A 73 -1.88 -14.50 -19.44
C GLN A 73 -3.24 -15.19 -19.21
N PRO A 74 -3.96 -14.85 -18.12
CA PRO A 74 -5.24 -15.45 -17.83
C PRO A 74 -6.26 -15.12 -18.92
N THR A 75 -7.27 -15.98 -19.05
CA THR A 75 -8.48 -15.61 -19.77
C THR A 75 -9.22 -14.49 -19.04
N GLY A 76 -10.14 -13.79 -19.72
CA GLY A 76 -10.93 -12.72 -19.08
C GLY A 76 -11.69 -13.18 -17.84
N GLN A 77 -12.20 -14.42 -17.82
CA GLN A 77 -12.90 -14.98 -16.66
C GLN A 77 -11.93 -15.25 -15.49
N GLN A 78 -10.75 -15.81 -15.77
CA GLN A 78 -9.72 -16.04 -14.75
C GLN A 78 -9.20 -14.72 -14.18
N LEU A 79 -8.98 -13.71 -15.03
CA LEU A 79 -8.58 -12.38 -14.59
C LEU A 79 -9.60 -11.78 -13.62
N GLN A 80 -10.90 -11.87 -13.95
CA GLN A 80 -11.95 -11.37 -13.07
C GLN A 80 -12.03 -12.14 -11.74
N ALA A 81 -11.79 -13.46 -11.76
CA ALA A 81 -11.70 -14.24 -10.54
C ALA A 81 -10.51 -13.80 -9.67
N SER A 82 -9.34 -13.58 -10.27
CA SER A 82 -8.14 -13.09 -9.56
C SER A 82 -8.34 -11.68 -9.00
N ILE A 83 -8.98 -10.76 -9.75
CA ILE A 83 -9.35 -9.43 -9.26
C ILE A 83 -10.26 -9.56 -8.03
N HIS A 84 -11.31 -10.38 -8.15
CA HIS A 84 -12.27 -10.59 -7.07
C HIS A 84 -11.63 -11.18 -5.82
N GLU A 85 -10.68 -12.12 -5.98
CA GLU A 85 -9.95 -12.74 -4.89
C GLU A 85 -9.09 -11.74 -4.11
N VAL A 86 -8.28 -10.94 -4.80
CA VAL A 86 -7.47 -9.88 -4.19
C VAL A 86 -8.34 -8.85 -3.48
N CYS A 87 -9.36 -8.33 -4.18
CA CYS A 87 -10.26 -7.33 -3.59
C CYS A 87 -11.02 -7.90 -2.39
N THR A 88 -11.45 -9.16 -2.44
CA THR A 88 -12.10 -9.81 -1.31
C THR A 88 -11.15 -9.98 -0.11
N ALA A 89 -9.89 -10.38 -0.35
CA ALA A 89 -8.89 -10.52 0.70
C ALA A 89 -8.61 -9.18 1.39
N LEU A 90 -8.45 -8.09 0.62
CA LEU A 90 -8.28 -6.73 1.13
C LEU A 90 -9.49 -6.27 1.93
N LEU A 91 -10.69 -6.29 1.34
CA LEU A 91 -11.90 -5.72 1.92
C LEU A 91 -12.41 -6.50 3.14
N LYS A 92 -12.08 -7.79 3.26
CA LYS A 92 -12.40 -8.58 4.46
C LYS A 92 -11.54 -8.19 5.67
N ASN A 93 -10.32 -7.67 5.44
CA ASN A 93 -9.46 -7.20 6.52
C ASN A 93 -9.86 -5.78 6.96
N ARG A 94 -10.87 -5.70 7.84
CA ARG A 94 -11.43 -4.41 8.31
C ARG A 94 -10.42 -3.51 9.01
N GLU A 95 -9.45 -4.09 9.70
CA GLU A 95 -8.39 -3.33 10.39
C GLU A 95 -7.47 -2.66 9.37
N LEU A 96 -7.05 -3.41 8.35
CA LEU A 96 -6.26 -2.86 7.25
C LEU A 96 -7.02 -1.75 6.52
N ILE A 97 -8.28 -1.98 6.13
CA ILE A 97 -9.09 -0.96 5.44
C ILE A 97 -9.24 0.30 6.29
N ARG A 98 -9.53 0.15 7.59
CA ARG A 98 -9.59 1.29 8.50
C ARG A 98 -8.26 2.02 8.58
N SER A 99 -7.14 1.30 8.71
CA SER A 99 -5.81 1.90 8.75
C SER A 99 -5.47 2.65 7.46
N LEU A 100 -5.89 2.13 6.30
CA LEU A 100 -5.71 2.77 5.00
C LEU A 100 -6.54 4.05 4.90
N SER A 101 -7.82 4.00 5.29
CA SER A 101 -8.68 5.19 5.32
C SER A 101 -8.18 6.25 6.30
N ASP A 102 -7.76 5.85 7.51
CA ASP A 102 -7.16 6.75 8.51
C ASP A 102 -5.82 7.36 8.02
N SER A 103 -5.19 6.76 7.00
CA SER A 103 -3.97 7.25 6.35
C SER A 103 -4.24 8.06 5.07
N GLY A 104 -5.51 8.31 4.73
CA GLY A 104 -5.92 9.11 3.58
C GLY A 104 -6.03 8.34 2.26
N TYR A 105 -6.13 7.02 2.29
CA TYR A 105 -6.46 6.22 1.11
C TYR A 105 -7.97 6.06 0.99
N ASP A 106 -8.55 6.56 -0.10
CA ASP A 106 -10.00 6.44 -0.38
C ASP A 106 -10.35 5.28 -1.31
N MET A 107 -9.35 4.72 -1.99
CA MET A 107 -9.52 3.67 -2.97
C MET A 107 -8.31 2.73 -2.98
N VAL A 108 -8.57 1.45 -3.25
CA VAL A 108 -7.54 0.44 -3.54
C VAL A 108 -7.85 -0.19 -4.88
N SER A 109 -6.83 -0.27 -5.73
CA SER A 109 -6.88 -0.89 -7.05
C SER A 109 -5.86 -2.02 -7.12
N VAL A 110 -6.13 -3.02 -7.96
CA VAL A 110 -5.23 -4.14 -8.24
C VAL A 110 -4.73 -4.05 -9.68
N ALA A 111 -3.45 -4.34 -9.88
CA ALA A 111 -2.83 -4.44 -11.20
C ALA A 111 -2.21 -5.84 -11.38
N PHE A 112 -2.41 -6.43 -12.56
CA PHE A 112 -1.76 -7.69 -12.95
C PHE A 112 -0.78 -7.53 -14.11
N ASP A 113 -0.77 -6.35 -14.73
CA ASP A 113 0.22 -5.93 -15.71
C ASP A 113 0.57 -4.44 -15.52
N ARG A 114 1.37 -3.87 -16.43
CA ARG A 114 1.80 -2.45 -16.36
C ARG A 114 0.83 -1.48 -17.04
N ARG A 115 -0.28 -1.96 -17.59
CA ARG A 115 -1.18 -1.19 -18.47
C ARG A 115 -2.58 -1.04 -17.92
N SER A 116 -2.99 -1.94 -17.03
CA SER A 116 -4.33 -2.02 -16.50
C SER A 116 -4.33 -2.06 -14.97
N GLN A 117 -5.29 -1.34 -14.40
CA GLN A 117 -5.63 -1.34 -12.98
C GLN A 117 -7.14 -1.55 -12.84
N PHE A 118 -7.55 -2.21 -11.77
CA PHE A 118 -8.93 -2.57 -11.50
C PHE A 118 -9.29 -2.15 -10.08
N ASP A 119 -10.30 -1.30 -9.93
CA ASP A 119 -10.69 -0.78 -8.63
C ASP A 119 -11.48 -1.82 -7.83
N CYS A 120 -11.18 -1.95 -6.55
CA CYS A 120 -11.93 -2.78 -5.62
C CYS A 120 -13.18 -2.01 -5.14
N LEU A 121 -14.28 -2.12 -5.89
CA LEU A 121 -15.60 -1.54 -5.55
C LEU A 121 -16.56 -2.57 -4.95
#